data_AF-A0A6L8BK04-F1
#
_entry.id   AF-A0A6L8BK04-F1
#
_cell.length_a   1.000
_cell.length_b   1.000
_cell.length_c   1.000
_cell.angle_alpha   90.00
_cell.angle_beta   90.00
_cell.angle_gamma   90.00
#
_symmetry.space_group_name_H-M   'P 1'
#
loop_
_entity.id
_entity.type
_entity.pdbx_description
1 polymer ?
#
loop_
_entity_poly.entity_id
_entity_poly.type
_entity_poly.pdbx_seq_one_letter_code
_entity_poly.pdbx_strand_id
1 'polypeptide(L)'
;MAPTHGLIFDTHAAIERLVESGMPEPQATTVVGIQADLIENKLATKADIDTAITAAKFDLIRWIVGVNVAAVVAVAGLFATAVGLN
;
A
#
# COMPACT_ATOMS: atom_id res chain seq x y z
N MET A 1 13.45 -21.72 4.79
CA MET A 1 12.48 -20.69 4.36
C MET A 1 11.12 -21.34 4.36
N ALA A 2 10.24 -20.98 5.30
CA ALA A 2 8.89 -21.56 5.34
C ALA A 2 8.04 -20.91 4.24
N PRO A 3 7.26 -21.70 3.47
CA PRO A 3 6.28 -21.12 2.56
C PRO A 3 5.26 -20.36 3.39
N THR A 4 5.16 -19.04 3.19
CA THR A 4 4.06 -18.24 3.70
C THR A 4 2.81 -18.73 3.01
N HIS A 5 2.05 -19.57 3.70
CA HIS A 5 0.79 -20.11 3.22
C HIS A 5 -0.14 -18.94 2.93
N GLY A 6 -0.25 -18.56 1.66
CA GLY A 6 -1.43 -17.88 1.15
C GLY A 6 -2.59 -18.87 1.24
N LEU A 7 -3.11 -19.07 2.45
CA LEU A 7 -4.44 -19.62 2.65
C LEU A 7 -5.39 -18.54 2.16
N ILE A 8 -5.67 -18.58 0.86
CA ILE A 8 -6.88 -17.97 0.28
C ILE A 8 -8.03 -18.38 1.20
N PHE A 9 -8.84 -17.41 1.62
CA PHE A 9 -9.95 -17.63 2.53
C PHE A 9 -10.77 -18.85 2.09
N ASP A 10 -10.75 -19.92 2.89
CA ASP A 10 -11.40 -21.19 2.55
C ASP A 10 -12.90 -21.05 2.79
N THR A 11 -13.62 -20.74 1.70
CA THR A 11 -15.06 -20.51 1.73
C THR A 11 -15.82 -21.76 2.13
N HIS A 12 -15.36 -22.96 1.72
CA HIS A 12 -16.02 -24.21 2.06
C HIS A 12 -15.94 -24.49 3.55
N ALA A 13 -14.73 -24.44 4.12
CA ALA A 13 -14.54 -24.65 5.56
C ALA A 13 -15.22 -23.57 6.41
N ALA A 14 -15.34 -22.33 5.90
CA ALA A 14 -16.07 -21.27 6.58
C ALA A 14 -17.59 -21.52 6.61
N ILE A 15 -18.17 -21.96 5.49
CA ILE A 15 -19.60 -22.31 5.41
C ILE A 15 -19.90 -23.48 6.33
N GLU A 16 -19.10 -24.55 6.29
CA GLU A 16 -19.28 -25.75 7.13
C GLU A 16 -19.33 -25.38 8.61
N ARG A 17 -18.35 -24.60 9.09
CA ARG A 17 -18.32 -24.14 10.50
C ARG A 17 -19.55 -23.32 10.88
N LEU A 18 -20.05 -22.48 9.99
CA LEU A 18 -21.25 -21.68 10.27
C LEU A 18 -22.50 -22.55 10.35
N VAL A 19 -22.63 -23.53 9.46
CA VAL A 19 -23.73 -24.50 9.47
C VAL A 19 -23.68 -25.38 10.72
N GLU A 20 -22.51 -25.89 11.09
CA GLU A 20 -22.30 -26.64 12.34
C GLU A 20 -22.66 -25.82 13.60
N SER A 21 -22.52 -24.50 13.51
CA SER A 21 -22.90 -23.55 14.57
C SER A 21 -24.40 -23.23 14.60
N GLY A 22 -25.20 -23.82 13.71
CA GLY A 22 -26.65 -23.64 13.63
C GLY A 22 -27.12 -22.55 12.67
N MET A 23 -26.23 -21.98 11.84
CA MET A 23 -26.65 -21.05 10.78
C MET A 23 -27.28 -21.82 9.61
N PRO A 24 -28.45 -21.41 9.09
CA PRO A 24 -28.99 -22.00 7.87
C PRO A 24 -28.01 -21.89 6.71
N GLU A 25 -27.82 -22.98 5.96
CA GLU A 25 -26.85 -23.04 4.85
C GLU A 25 -26.98 -21.89 3.83
N PRO A 26 -28.18 -21.46 3.39
CA PRO A 26 -28.30 -20.31 2.50
C PRO A 26 -27.76 -18.99 3.11
N GLN A 27 -27.90 -18.83 4.43
CA GLN A 27 -27.38 -17.66 5.14
C GLN A 27 -25.85 -17.76 5.28
N ALA A 28 -25.32 -18.94 5.62
CA ALA A 28 -23.89 -19.18 5.72
C ALA A 28 -23.17 -18.89 4.39
N THR A 29 -23.70 -19.42 3.29
CA THR A 29 -23.19 -19.16 1.93
C THR A 29 -23.22 -17.67 1.60
N THR A 30 -24.30 -16.96 1.93
CA THR A 30 -24.41 -15.52 1.67
C THR A 30 -23.38 -14.72 2.47
N VAL A 31 -23.25 -14.98 3.76
CA VAL A 31 -22.32 -14.27 4.65
C VAL A 31 -20.87 -14.52 4.24
N VAL A 32 -20.51 -15.77 3.95
CA VAL A 32 -19.16 -16.13 3.50
C VAL A 32 -18.86 -15.56 2.13
N GLY A 33 -19.82 -15.57 1.20
CA GLY A 33 -19.68 -14.96 -0.12
C GLY A 33 -19.39 -13.46 -0.04
N ILE A 34 -20.10 -12.73 0.82
CA ILE A 34 -19.82 -11.30 1.08
C ILE A 34 -18.42 -11.12 1.65
N GLN A 35 -18.00 -11.96 2.60
CA GLN A 35 -16.64 -11.86 3.18
C GLN A 35 -15.55 -12.14 2.15
N ALA A 36 -15.74 -13.13 1.29
CA ALA A 36 -14.82 -13.43 0.19
C ALA A 36 -14.70 -12.24 -0.78
N ASP A 37 -15.83 -11.65 -1.19
CA ASP A 37 -15.84 -10.47 -2.05
C ASP A 37 -15.11 -9.27 -1.41
N LEU A 38 -15.31 -9.03 -0.11
CA LEU A 38 -14.60 -7.97 0.60
C LEU A 38 -13.08 -8.22 0.62
N ILE A 39 -12.66 -9.45 0.89
CA ILE A 39 -11.24 -9.83 0.95
C ILE A 39 -10.59 -9.68 -0.43
N GLU A 40 -11.26 -10.13 -1.49
CA GLU A 40 -10.73 -10.12 -2.85
C GLU A 40 -10.75 -8.73 -3.50
N ASN A 41 -11.82 -7.96 -3.28
CA ASN A 41 -12.09 -6.76 -4.08
C ASN A 41 -12.02 -5.44 -3.30
N LYS A 42 -11.94 -5.46 -1.97
CA LYS A 42 -11.99 -4.24 -1.13
C LYS A 42 -10.80 -4.04 -0.21
N LEU A 43 -9.96 -5.05 0.00
CA LEU A 43 -8.78 -4.92 0.84
C LEU A 43 -7.54 -4.62 -0.02
N ALA A 44 -6.86 -3.52 0.30
CA ALA A 44 -5.51 -3.30 -0.21
C ALA A 44 -4.59 -4.38 0.35
N THR A 45 -3.87 -5.07 -0.54
CA THR A 45 -2.87 -6.05 -0.15
C THR A 45 -1.64 -5.35 0.43
N LYS A 46 -0.80 -6.10 1.13
CA LYS A 46 0.52 -5.57 1.57
C LYS A 46 1.35 -5.07 0.38
N ALA A 47 1.24 -5.72 -0.77
CA ALA A 47 1.94 -5.32 -1.99
C ALA A 47 1.44 -3.97 -2.54
N ASP A 48 0.13 -3.70 -2.45
CA ASP A 48 -0.44 -2.41 -2.85
C ASP A 48 0.07 -1.29 -1.95
N ILE A 49 0.14 -1.54 -0.64
CA ILE A 49 0.69 -0.60 0.34
C ILE A 49 2.18 -0.33 0.10
N ASP A 50 2.98 -1.38 -0.10
CA ASP A 50 4.42 -1.25 -0.38
C ASP A 50 4.69 -0.48 -1.67
N THR A 51 3.85 -0.68 -2.69
CA THR A 51 3.90 0.05 -3.95
C THR A 51 3.59 1.54 -3.72
N ALA A 52 2.52 1.86 -2.99
CA ALA A 52 2.14 3.22 -2.67
C ALA A 52 3.22 3.94 -1.83
N ILE A 53 3.82 3.26 -0.85
CA ILE A 53 4.93 3.79 -0.05
C ILE A 53 6.14 4.08 -0.92
N THR A 54 6.48 3.19 -1.85
CA THR A 54 7.61 3.36 -2.75
C THR A 54 7.41 4.57 -3.69
N ALA A 55 6.21 4.72 -4.25
CA ALA A 55 5.84 5.88 -5.05
C ALA A 55 5.94 7.17 -4.24
N ALA A 56 5.39 7.21 -3.02
CA ALA A 56 5.45 8.38 -2.15
C ALA A 56 6.89 8.76 -1.77
N LYS A 57 7.76 7.77 -1.50
CA LYS A 57 9.18 7.99 -1.25
C LYS A 57 9.88 8.59 -2.48
N PHE A 58 9.55 8.12 -3.67
CA PHE A 58 10.11 8.67 -4.91
C PHE A 58 9.69 10.13 -5.12
N ASP A 59 8.42 10.46 -4.91
CA ASP A 59 7.91 11.83 -5.00
C ASP A 59 8.60 12.76 -4.01
N LEU A 60 8.80 12.29 -2.78
CA LEU A 60 9.55 13.03 -1.76
C LEU A 60 11.00 13.27 -2.20
N ILE A 61 11.70 12.25 -2.71
CA ILE A 61 13.07 12.39 -3.22
C ILE A 61 13.12 13.41 -4.36
N ARG A 62 12.22 13.31 -5.33
CA ARG A 62 12.12 14.25 -6.46
C ARG A 62 11.97 15.69 -5.97
N TRP A 63 11.10 15.93 -4.98
CA TRP A 63 10.89 17.25 -4.41
C TRP A 63 12.15 17.77 -3.70
N ILE A 64 12.78 16.96 -2.84
CA ILE A 64 14.00 17.31 -2.11
C ILE A 64 15.13 17.68 -3.08
N VAL A 65 15.32 16.89 -4.14
CA VAL A 65 16.33 17.18 -5.17
C VAL A 65 16.06 18.54 -5.83
N GLY A 66 14.81 18.81 -6.23
CA GLY A 66 14.44 20.08 -6.84
C GLY A 66 14.74 21.28 -5.93
N VAL A 67 14.35 21.21 -4.65
CA VAL A 67 14.62 22.27 -3.67
C VAL A 67 16.12 22.47 -3.44
N ASN A 68 16.88 21.39 -3.29
CA ASN A 68 18.33 21.50 -3.06
C ASN A 68 19.07 22.06 -4.28
N VAL A 69 18.69 21.69 -5.50
CA VAL A 69 19.27 22.27 -6.72
C VAL A 69 19.02 23.79 -6.75
N ALA A 70 17.79 24.23 -6.48
CA ALA A 70 17.46 25.65 -6.42
C ALA A 70 18.26 26.38 -5.31
N ALA A 71 18.38 25.78 -4.14
CA ALA A 71 19.15 26.33 -3.02
C ALA A 71 20.63 26.48 -3.37
N VAL A 72 21.25 25.48 -4.00
CA VAL A 72 22.66 25.54 -4.45
C VAL A 72 22.86 26.67 -5.45
N VAL A 73 21.98 26.82 -6.43
CA VAL A 73 22.05 27.92 -7.41
C VAL A 73 21.93 29.28 -6.72
N ALA A 74 20.99 29.44 -5.78
CA ALA A 74 20.81 30.68 -5.05
C ALA A 74 22.05 31.04 -4.21
N VAL A 75 22.61 30.10 -3.47
CA VAL A 75 23.81 30.31 -2.66
C VAL A 75 25.03 30.61 -3.53
N ALA A 76 25.21 29.91 -4.65
CA ALA A 76 26.30 30.16 -5.58
C ALA A 76 26.21 31.57 -6.20
N GLY A 77 25.00 32.00 -6.58
CA GLY A 77 24.75 33.35 -7.07
C GLY A 77 25.09 34.43 -6.04
N LEU A 78 24.64 34.26 -4.79
CA LEU A 78 24.99 35.16 -3.69
C LEU A 78 26.50 35.22 -3.47
N PHE A 79 27.17 34.06 -3.48
CA PHE A 79 28.63 34.01 -3.32
C PHE A 79 29.35 34.76 -4.44
N ALA A 80 28.98 34.52 -5.71
CA ALA A 80 29.56 35.22 -6.85
C ALA A 80 29.42 36.74 -6.72
N THR A 81 28.24 37.23 -6.31
CA THR A 81 28.01 38.66 -6.04
C THR A 81 28.89 39.22 -4.91
N ALA A 82 29.13 38.44 -3.85
CA ALA A 82 29.93 38.88 -2.72
C ALA A 82 31.44 39.01 -3.05
N VAL A 83 31.93 38.21 -4.00
CA VAL A 83 33.36 38.21 -4.39
C VAL A 83 33.63 38.97 -5.70
N GLY A 84 32.61 39.57 -6.31
CA GLY A 84 32.73 40.36 -7.54
C GLY A 84 32.97 39.53 -8.80
N LEU A 85 32.44 38.31 -8.85
CA LEU A 85 32.54 37.39 -10.00
C LEU A 85 31.42 37.59 -11.05
N ASN A 86 30.75 38.72 -11.03
CA ASN A 86 29.49 39.02 -11.74
C ASN A 86 29.63 40.23 -12.67
#